data_AF-A0A7S0J9H2-F1
#
_entry.id   AF-A0A7S0J9H2-F1
#
_cell.length_a   1.000
_cell.length_b   1.000
_cell.length_c   1.000
_cell.angle_alpha   90.00
_cell.angle_beta   90.00
_cell.angle_gamma   90.00
#
_symmetry.space_group_name_H-M   'P 1'
#
loop_
_entity.id
_entity.type
_entity.pdbx_description
1 polymer ?
#
loop_
_entity_poly.entity_id
_entity_poly.type
_entity_poly.pdbx_seq_one_letter_code
_entity_poly.pdbx_strand_id
1 'polypeptide(L)'
;VHSRLEFVWLAPHPPLDLLDPRAVWVPNGEDYYGGINDRHAVLPRQWAEVYLRRWEMLTDGSVMWIDPQLRAGAVRNGVALQDENFVAAMLHHFRLPLRRFPAVAFLGCCRSSTAADGDAGSSSAPRLLRSCFSKACVTRLMPSQRAVDEACARAVASLSSSTTSSAPASPLTSSTSFLSRRHADAADEQLAPRQVPSTVLTGKYRSEVELAVQHALALSLPGAHFILPKRRSGRSERLGSGSADLVISAPTEHAPAFRALWQRLKVRAVRKESPLLQWRLEPH
;
A
#
# COMPACT_ATOMS: atom_id res chain seq x y z
N VAL A 1 -5.37 -25.19 -8.28
CA VAL A 1 -4.79 -24.33 -7.22
C VAL A 1 -3.38 -23.94 -7.65
N HIS A 2 -3.08 -22.65 -7.78
CA HIS A 2 -1.74 -22.15 -8.15
C HIS A 2 -1.19 -21.31 -7.01
N SER A 3 0.03 -21.59 -6.56
CA SER A 3 0.76 -20.74 -5.62
C SER A 3 1.29 -19.50 -6.35
N ARG A 4 0.92 -18.31 -5.88
CA ARG A 4 1.36 -17.00 -6.42
C ARG A 4 2.73 -16.64 -5.85
N LEU A 5 3.80 -17.20 -6.41
CA LEU A 5 5.18 -16.97 -5.94
C LEU A 5 5.75 -15.62 -6.41
N GLU A 6 5.01 -14.84 -7.18
CA GLU A 6 5.43 -13.56 -7.72
C GLU A 6 5.23 -12.36 -6.76
N PHE A 7 4.96 -12.59 -5.48
CA PHE A 7 4.85 -11.49 -4.50
C PHE A 7 6.20 -10.80 -4.28
N VAL A 8 6.23 -9.48 -4.50
CA VAL A 8 7.39 -8.63 -4.22
C VAL A 8 7.12 -7.83 -2.96
N TRP A 9 7.88 -8.11 -1.90
CA TRP A 9 7.81 -7.40 -0.63
C TRP A 9 8.73 -6.18 -0.66
N LEU A 10 8.17 -4.99 -0.37
CA LEU A 10 8.91 -3.73 -0.29
C LEU A 10 9.25 -3.32 1.14
N ALA A 11 8.48 -3.83 2.10
CA ALA A 11 8.78 -3.71 3.53
C ALA A 11 8.37 -5.01 4.25
N PRO A 12 8.88 -5.25 5.47
CA PRO A 12 8.47 -6.41 6.26
C PRO A 12 6.96 -6.44 6.51
N HIS A 13 6.41 -7.65 6.56
CA HIS A 13 5.04 -7.86 7.02
C HIS A 13 4.85 -7.34 8.46
N PRO A 14 3.67 -6.82 8.83
CA PRO A 14 3.37 -6.48 10.22
C PRO A 14 3.69 -7.64 11.19
N PRO A 15 4.34 -7.38 12.32
CA PRO A 15 4.53 -8.38 13.37
C PRO A 15 3.19 -9.02 13.80
N LEU A 16 3.19 -10.34 14.02
CA LEU A 16 1.96 -11.10 14.31
C LEU A 16 1.33 -10.73 15.67
N ASP A 17 2.13 -10.28 16.62
CA ASP A 17 1.69 -9.79 17.93
C ASP A 17 0.91 -8.47 17.85
N LEU A 18 1.05 -7.71 16.76
CA LEU A 18 0.21 -6.54 16.47
C LEU A 18 -1.12 -6.91 15.79
N LEU A 19 -1.34 -8.16 15.40
CA LEU A 19 -2.55 -8.59 14.71
C LEU A 19 -3.48 -9.31 15.70
N ASP A 20 -4.76 -8.90 15.77
CA ASP A 20 -5.76 -9.60 16.59
C ASP A 20 -5.85 -11.07 16.11
N PRO A 21 -5.52 -12.07 16.95
CA PRO A 21 -5.56 -13.49 16.59
C PRO A 21 -6.99 -14.04 16.50
N ARG A 22 -7.99 -13.15 16.51
CA ARG A 22 -9.40 -13.43 16.26
C ARG A 22 -9.89 -12.59 15.08
N ALA A 23 -9.04 -12.37 14.09
CA ALA A 23 -9.43 -11.71 12.84
C ALA A 23 -8.69 -12.31 11.63
N VAL A 24 -9.33 -12.24 10.45
CA VAL A 24 -8.74 -12.49 9.15
C VAL A 24 -8.19 -11.15 8.70
N TRP A 25 -6.89 -11.09 8.51
CA TRP A 25 -6.16 -9.91 8.10
C TRP A 25 -5.83 -10.03 6.63
N VAL A 26 -6.21 -9.02 5.84
CA VAL A 26 -5.87 -8.93 4.41
C VAL A 26 -5.23 -7.58 4.10
N PRO A 27 -4.44 -7.46 3.02
CA PRO A 27 -3.90 -6.17 2.61
C PRO A 27 -5.00 -5.14 2.34
N ASN A 28 -4.70 -3.88 2.61
CA ASN A 28 -5.57 -2.77 2.25
C ASN A 28 -5.54 -2.49 0.74
N GLY A 29 -6.66 -2.06 0.18
CA GLY A 29 -6.83 -1.77 -1.25
C GLY A 29 -7.03 -3.02 -2.11
N GLU A 30 -7.19 -2.80 -3.42
CA GLU A 30 -7.29 -3.87 -4.43
C GLU A 30 -8.50 -4.78 -4.23
N ASP A 31 -9.58 -4.20 -3.72
CA ASP A 31 -10.89 -4.81 -3.57
C ASP A 31 -11.64 -4.67 -4.90
N TYR A 32 -11.30 -5.54 -5.86
CA TYR A 32 -11.87 -5.45 -7.20
C TYR A 32 -13.35 -5.80 -7.18
N TYR A 33 -14.15 -5.02 -7.92
CA TYR A 33 -15.57 -5.28 -8.12
C TYR A 33 -16.39 -5.39 -6.83
N GLY A 34 -15.93 -4.77 -5.73
CA GLY A 34 -16.58 -4.80 -4.42
C GLY A 34 -16.24 -6.03 -3.57
N GLY A 35 -15.25 -6.83 -3.99
CA GLY A 35 -14.76 -8.00 -3.27
C GLY A 35 -13.74 -7.64 -2.19
N ILE A 36 -12.97 -8.64 -1.76
CA ILE A 36 -11.84 -8.45 -0.85
C ILE A 36 -10.58 -9.01 -1.51
N ASN A 37 -9.49 -8.25 -1.44
CA ASN A 37 -8.17 -8.72 -1.83
C ASN A 37 -7.79 -10.01 -1.08
N ASP A 38 -7.75 -11.13 -1.79
CA ASP A 38 -7.48 -12.46 -1.24
C ASP A 38 -6.09 -13.00 -1.58
N ARG A 39 -5.23 -12.14 -2.18
CA ARG A 39 -3.89 -12.52 -2.66
C ARG A 39 -2.93 -12.88 -1.53
N HIS A 40 -3.16 -12.31 -0.35
CA HIS A 40 -2.44 -12.62 0.89
C HIS A 40 -3.43 -12.50 2.04
N ALA A 41 -3.35 -13.42 3.00
CA ALA A 41 -4.18 -13.38 4.19
C ALA A 41 -3.40 -13.94 5.38
N VAL A 42 -3.57 -13.30 6.54
CA VAL A 42 -3.11 -13.82 7.82
C VAL A 42 -4.33 -14.13 8.65
N LEU A 43 -4.43 -15.36 9.12
CA LEU A 43 -5.59 -15.81 9.87
C LEU A 43 -5.22 -16.86 10.90
N PRO A 44 -6.02 -17.01 11.97
CA PRO A 44 -5.83 -18.04 12.97
C PRO A 44 -6.01 -19.42 12.33
N ARG A 45 -5.27 -20.41 12.81
CA ARG A 45 -5.32 -21.79 12.28
C ARG A 45 -6.75 -22.35 12.25
N GLN A 46 -7.55 -22.04 13.26
CA GLN A 46 -8.95 -22.51 13.38
C GLN A 46 -9.87 -21.97 12.27
N TRP A 47 -9.47 -20.94 11.54
CA TRP A 47 -10.24 -20.38 10.42
C TRP A 47 -9.68 -20.78 9.06
N ALA A 48 -8.51 -21.42 9.02
CA ALA A 48 -7.87 -21.86 7.79
C ALA A 48 -8.78 -22.83 7.02
N GLU A 49 -9.46 -23.70 7.75
CA GLU A 49 -10.42 -24.62 7.15
C GLU A 49 -11.55 -23.87 6.45
N VAL A 50 -12.20 -22.90 7.11
CA VAL A 50 -13.27 -22.12 6.49
C VAL A 50 -12.74 -21.33 5.29
N TYR A 51 -11.60 -20.65 5.43
CA TYR A 51 -11.05 -19.77 4.40
C TYR A 51 -10.59 -20.51 3.13
N LEU A 52 -10.01 -21.71 3.30
CA LEU A 52 -9.43 -22.49 2.21
C LEU A 52 -10.42 -23.48 1.57
N ARG A 53 -11.58 -23.75 2.20
CA ARG A 53 -12.60 -24.70 1.72
C ARG A 53 -13.49 -24.23 0.57
N ARG A 54 -13.08 -23.18 -0.14
CA ARG A 54 -13.85 -22.59 -1.25
C ARG A 54 -14.16 -23.62 -2.34
N TRP A 55 -13.21 -24.51 -2.66
CA TRP A 55 -13.41 -25.54 -3.68
C TRP A 55 -14.46 -26.57 -3.24
N GLU A 56 -14.37 -27.05 -2.01
CA GLU A 56 -15.31 -28.02 -1.44
C GLU A 56 -16.72 -27.46 -1.45
N MET A 57 -16.89 -26.19 -1.04
CA MET A 57 -18.18 -25.48 -1.05
C MET A 57 -18.77 -25.34 -2.46
N LEU A 58 -17.93 -25.23 -3.50
CA LEU A 58 -18.38 -25.23 -4.89
C LEU A 58 -18.85 -26.62 -5.31
N THR A 59 -18.12 -27.67 -4.92
CA THR A 59 -18.41 -29.05 -5.33
C THR A 59 -19.61 -29.67 -4.61
N ASP A 60 -19.83 -29.34 -3.32
CA ASP A 60 -20.94 -29.88 -2.52
C ASP A 60 -22.23 -29.02 -2.61
N GLY A 61 -22.17 -27.90 -3.34
CA GLY A 61 -23.29 -26.98 -3.52
C GLY A 61 -23.53 -26.01 -2.37
N SER A 62 -22.73 -26.06 -1.29
CA SER A 62 -22.85 -25.14 -0.15
C SER A 62 -22.72 -23.67 -0.56
N VAL A 63 -22.02 -23.40 -1.66
CA VAL A 63 -21.89 -22.07 -2.27
C VAL A 63 -23.25 -21.41 -2.52
N MET A 64 -24.32 -22.17 -2.80
CA MET A 64 -25.67 -21.65 -3.03
C MET A 64 -26.28 -20.95 -1.79
N TRP A 65 -25.82 -21.33 -0.59
CA TRP A 65 -26.24 -20.71 0.67
C TRP A 65 -25.35 -19.54 1.09
N ILE A 66 -24.14 -19.48 0.53
CA ILE A 66 -23.12 -18.48 0.86
C ILE A 66 -23.27 -17.27 -0.06
N ASP A 67 -23.17 -17.48 -1.37
CA ASP A 67 -23.20 -16.40 -2.35
C ASP A 67 -24.62 -15.84 -2.53
N PRO A 68 -24.84 -14.52 -2.37
CA PRO A 68 -26.17 -13.92 -2.49
C PRO A 68 -26.81 -14.05 -3.88
N GLN A 69 -26.03 -14.06 -4.96
CA GLN A 69 -26.56 -14.14 -6.33
C GLN A 69 -27.07 -15.55 -6.63
N LEU A 70 -26.26 -16.55 -6.25
CA LEU A 70 -26.62 -17.96 -6.40
C LEU A 70 -27.84 -18.33 -5.54
N ARG A 71 -27.90 -17.82 -4.31
CA ARG A 71 -29.05 -18.00 -3.41
C ARG A 71 -30.34 -17.44 -3.98
N ALA A 72 -30.25 -16.30 -4.67
CA ALA A 72 -31.40 -15.67 -5.31
C ALA A 72 -31.78 -16.33 -6.65
N GLY A 73 -31.06 -17.37 -7.10
CA GLY A 73 -31.27 -17.99 -8.41
C GLY A 73 -31.03 -17.03 -9.58
N ALA A 74 -30.30 -15.93 -9.36
CA ALA A 74 -30.15 -14.85 -10.30
C ALA A 74 -28.68 -14.44 -10.40
N VAL A 75 -27.93 -15.06 -11.31
CA VAL A 75 -26.58 -14.63 -11.67
C VAL A 75 -26.69 -13.35 -12.48
N ARG A 76 -26.56 -12.20 -11.83
CA ARG A 76 -26.65 -10.90 -12.49
C ARG A 76 -25.29 -10.58 -13.11
N ASN A 77 -25.30 -9.95 -14.29
CA ASN A 77 -24.14 -9.46 -15.04
C ASN A 77 -23.30 -10.49 -15.80
N GLY A 78 -23.68 -11.78 -15.86
CA GLY A 78 -22.94 -12.78 -16.65
C GLY A 78 -21.47 -12.95 -16.22
N VAL A 79 -21.07 -12.35 -15.10
CA VAL A 79 -19.72 -12.45 -14.57
C VAL A 79 -19.70 -13.68 -13.68
N ALA A 80 -18.91 -14.68 -14.11
CA ALA A 80 -18.53 -15.82 -13.32
C ALA A 80 -18.27 -15.42 -11.86
N LEU A 81 -18.66 -16.28 -10.90
CA LEU A 81 -18.39 -16.12 -9.47
C LEU A 81 -16.98 -15.55 -9.28
N GLN A 82 -16.90 -14.26 -8.94
CA GLN A 82 -15.62 -13.58 -8.77
C GLN A 82 -15.04 -14.04 -7.43
N ASP A 83 -13.78 -14.47 -7.45
CA ASP A 83 -13.16 -15.11 -6.30
C ASP A 83 -13.12 -14.17 -5.07
N GLU A 84 -12.79 -12.90 -5.29
CA GLU A 84 -12.77 -11.86 -4.25
C GLU A 84 -14.16 -11.59 -3.64
N ASN A 85 -15.22 -11.63 -4.45
CA ASN A 85 -16.60 -11.49 -3.97
C ASN A 85 -17.02 -12.73 -3.18
N PHE A 86 -16.59 -13.91 -3.63
CA PHE A 86 -16.91 -15.15 -2.94
C PHE A 86 -16.21 -15.22 -1.58
N VAL A 87 -14.95 -14.81 -1.48
CA VAL A 87 -14.24 -14.68 -0.20
C VAL A 87 -14.99 -13.74 0.73
N ALA A 88 -15.43 -12.58 0.24
CA ALA A 88 -16.22 -11.64 1.04
C ALA A 88 -17.54 -12.25 1.54
N ALA A 89 -18.30 -12.90 0.67
CA ALA A 89 -19.56 -13.55 1.03
C ALA A 89 -19.35 -14.68 2.04
N MET A 90 -18.28 -15.48 1.88
CA MET A 90 -17.91 -16.57 2.79
C MET A 90 -17.53 -16.02 4.17
N LEU A 91 -16.62 -15.04 4.25
CA LEU A 91 -16.23 -14.43 5.53
C LEU A 91 -17.45 -13.85 6.26
N HIS A 92 -18.35 -13.20 5.53
CA HIS A 92 -19.61 -12.69 6.08
C HIS A 92 -20.54 -13.81 6.56
N HIS A 93 -20.74 -14.86 5.75
CA HIS A 93 -21.60 -16.00 6.07
C HIS A 93 -21.17 -16.70 7.37
N PHE A 94 -19.87 -16.97 7.51
CA PHE A 94 -19.29 -17.60 8.70
C PHE A 94 -19.00 -16.61 9.84
N ARG A 95 -19.39 -15.33 9.68
CA ARG A 95 -19.21 -14.25 10.66
C ARG A 95 -17.75 -14.13 11.12
N LEU A 96 -16.81 -14.32 10.21
CA LEU A 96 -15.38 -14.17 10.50
C LEU A 96 -15.03 -12.67 10.50
N PRO A 97 -14.52 -12.13 11.62
CA PRO A 97 -14.00 -10.76 11.67
C PRO A 97 -12.93 -10.53 10.61
N LEU A 98 -13.15 -9.55 9.74
CA LEU A 98 -12.18 -9.09 8.75
C LEU A 98 -11.48 -7.82 9.24
N ARG A 99 -10.16 -7.74 9.04
CA ARG A 99 -9.32 -6.58 9.33
C ARG A 99 -8.35 -6.30 8.17
N ARG A 100 -7.83 -5.07 8.09
CA ARG A 100 -6.86 -4.67 7.06
C ARG A 100 -5.50 -4.32 7.65
N PHE A 101 -4.45 -4.59 6.89
CA PHE A 101 -3.11 -4.05 7.15
C PHE A 101 -2.53 -3.35 5.92
N PRO A 102 -1.50 -2.49 6.08
CA PRO A 102 -0.88 -1.79 4.97
C PRO A 102 -0.37 -2.76 3.90
N ALA A 103 -0.81 -2.60 2.65
CA ALA A 103 -0.26 -3.36 1.53
C ALA A 103 1.20 -2.92 1.31
N VAL A 104 2.17 -3.71 1.79
CA VAL A 104 3.62 -3.48 1.62
C VAL A 104 4.25 -4.44 0.60
N ALA A 105 3.41 -5.15 -0.12
CA ALA A 105 3.79 -6.06 -1.20
C ALA A 105 2.81 -5.95 -2.35
N PHE A 106 3.25 -6.35 -3.54
CA PHE A 106 2.45 -6.34 -4.76
C PHE A 106 2.79 -7.53 -5.63
N LEU A 107 1.96 -7.79 -6.64
CA LEU A 107 2.24 -8.82 -7.63
C LEU A 107 3.31 -8.35 -8.60
N GLY A 108 4.50 -8.91 -8.48
CA GLY A 108 5.60 -8.72 -9.41
C GLY A 108 5.23 -9.22 -10.80
N CYS A 109 5.82 -8.58 -11.80
CA CYS A 109 5.84 -9.17 -13.12
C CYS A 109 6.87 -10.29 -13.18
N CYS A 110 6.54 -11.35 -13.91
CA CYS A 110 7.58 -12.28 -14.29
C CYS A 110 8.57 -11.50 -15.15
N ARG A 111 9.86 -11.61 -14.82
CA ARG A 111 10.89 -11.34 -15.83
C ARG A 111 10.52 -12.22 -17.00
N SER A 112 10.33 -11.64 -18.19
CA SER A 112 10.24 -12.39 -19.43
C SER A 112 11.33 -13.45 -19.33
N SER A 113 10.96 -14.72 -19.20
CA SER A 113 11.99 -15.76 -19.14
C SER A 113 12.82 -15.51 -20.37
N THR A 114 14.11 -15.26 -20.21
CA THR A 114 15.11 -15.19 -21.29
C THR A 114 15.26 -16.54 -22.00
N ALA A 115 14.19 -17.34 -22.06
CA ALA A 115 14.04 -18.53 -22.86
C ALA A 115 14.07 -18.22 -24.38
N ALA A 116 14.33 -16.97 -24.77
CA ALA A 116 14.68 -16.57 -26.12
C ALA A 116 16.19 -16.56 -26.42
N ASP A 117 17.09 -16.69 -25.43
CA ASP A 117 18.55 -16.57 -25.65
C ASP A 117 19.33 -17.87 -25.39
N GLY A 118 18.67 -19.02 -25.53
CA GLY A 118 19.33 -20.32 -25.50
C GLY A 118 19.18 -21.02 -26.84
N ASP A 119 20.21 -20.88 -27.65
CA ASP A 119 20.47 -21.52 -28.94
C ASP A 119 19.74 -22.83 -29.23
N ALA A 120 19.35 -22.93 -30.50
CA ALA A 120 19.02 -24.10 -31.29
C ALA A 120 19.72 -25.41 -30.87
N GLY A 121 19.18 -26.09 -29.86
CA GLY A 121 19.57 -27.44 -29.46
C GLY A 121 18.36 -28.35 -29.44
N SER A 122 18.08 -28.97 -30.59
CA SER A 122 17.01 -29.92 -30.87
C SER A 122 16.77 -30.93 -29.72
N SER A 123 15.77 -30.67 -28.88
CA SER A 123 15.15 -31.69 -28.04
C SER A 123 13.65 -31.45 -28.04
N SER A 124 12.92 -32.40 -28.64
CA SER A 124 11.48 -32.39 -28.93
C SER A 124 10.59 -32.61 -27.70
N ALA A 125 11.07 -32.26 -26.51
CA ALA A 125 10.23 -32.27 -25.31
C ALA A 125 9.36 -30.99 -25.30
N PRO A 126 8.03 -31.08 -25.13
CA PRO A 126 7.19 -29.91 -24.98
C PRO A 126 7.65 -29.14 -23.73
N ARG A 127 8.39 -28.04 -23.93
CA ARG A 127 8.68 -27.09 -22.87
C ARG A 127 7.33 -26.56 -22.41
N LEU A 128 6.90 -26.97 -21.22
CA LEU A 128 5.88 -26.28 -20.44
C LEU A 128 6.32 -24.82 -20.35
N LEU A 129 5.82 -24.00 -21.27
CA LEU A 129 5.96 -22.56 -21.22
C LEU A 129 5.42 -22.17 -19.85
N ARG A 130 6.31 -21.69 -18.98
CA ARG A 130 5.92 -21.04 -17.73
C ARG A 130 5.18 -19.77 -18.14
N SER A 131 3.89 -19.92 -18.42
CA SER A 131 3.02 -18.83 -18.82
C SER A 131 2.89 -17.92 -17.61
N CYS A 132 3.56 -16.77 -17.68
CA CYS A 132 3.32 -15.73 -16.71
C CYS A 132 1.88 -15.23 -16.88
N PHE A 133 1.13 -15.15 -15.79
CA PHE A 133 -0.25 -14.66 -15.81
C PHE A 133 -0.37 -13.14 -16.02
N SER A 134 0.75 -12.41 -16.11
CA SER A 134 0.75 -10.96 -16.33
C SER A 134 0.94 -10.62 -17.81
N LYS A 135 -0.15 -10.25 -18.49
CA LYS A 135 -0.12 -9.79 -19.89
C LYS A 135 0.29 -8.32 -20.05
N ALA A 136 0.26 -7.54 -18.98
CA ALA A 136 0.63 -6.12 -18.99
C ALA A 136 1.37 -5.78 -17.68
N CYS A 137 2.56 -5.20 -17.81
CA CYS A 137 3.43 -4.87 -16.70
C CYS A 137 3.58 -3.36 -16.57
N VAL A 138 3.56 -2.88 -15.34
CA VAL A 138 3.74 -1.49 -14.98
C VAL A 138 5.09 -1.34 -14.30
N THR A 139 5.92 -0.45 -14.84
CA THR A 139 7.23 -0.12 -14.28
C THR A 139 7.16 1.15 -13.44
N ARG A 140 7.77 1.13 -12.25
CA ARG A 140 7.87 2.25 -11.32
C ARG A 140 9.29 2.40 -10.81
N LEU A 141 9.69 3.63 -10.50
CA LEU A 141 10.94 3.89 -9.80
C LEU A 141 10.63 3.97 -8.31
N MET A 142 11.38 3.25 -7.50
CA MET A 142 11.38 3.40 -6.04
C MET A 142 12.70 4.04 -5.63
N PRO A 143 12.70 5.09 -4.79
CA PRO A 143 13.94 5.62 -4.22
C PRO A 143 14.67 4.51 -3.46
N SER A 144 15.98 4.43 -3.58
CA SER A 144 16.78 3.55 -2.72
C SER A 144 16.60 3.93 -1.25
N GLN A 145 16.81 2.99 -0.32
CA GLN A 145 16.72 3.29 1.12
C GLN A 145 17.63 4.47 1.50
N ARG A 146 18.88 4.48 1.00
CA ARG A 146 19.81 5.59 1.16
C ARG A 146 19.23 6.93 0.71
N ALA A 147 18.53 6.96 -0.42
CA ALA A 147 17.89 8.18 -0.91
C ALA A 147 16.74 8.66 -0.01
N VAL A 148 16.01 7.73 0.60
CA VAL A 148 14.98 8.05 1.60
C VAL A 148 15.64 8.66 2.84
N ASP A 149 16.70 8.05 3.35
CA ASP A 149 17.44 8.52 4.53
C ASP A 149 18.02 9.93 4.30
N GLU A 150 18.68 10.17 3.16
CA GLU A 150 19.23 11.48 2.79
C GLU A 150 18.15 12.57 2.61
N ALA A 151 16.96 12.20 2.13
CA ALA A 151 15.84 13.13 2.01
C ALA A 151 15.27 13.48 3.40
N CYS A 152 15.18 12.51 4.30
CA CYS A 152 14.73 12.72 5.68
C CYS A 152 15.70 13.61 6.44
N ALA A 153 17.00 13.33 6.38
CA ALA A 153 18.03 14.12 7.05
C ALA A 153 18.00 15.61 6.63
N ARG A 154 17.84 15.88 5.32
CA ARG A 154 17.73 17.26 4.82
C ARG A 154 16.47 17.98 5.31
N ALA A 155 15.33 17.29 5.35
CA ALA A 155 14.09 17.89 5.84
C ALA A 155 14.21 18.27 7.32
N VAL A 156 14.75 17.38 8.16
CA VAL A 156 14.98 17.64 9.58
C VAL A 156 15.94 18.81 9.80
N ALA A 157 17.03 18.87 9.04
CA ALA A 157 17.98 19.98 9.10
C ALA A 157 17.32 21.32 8.74
N SER A 158 16.45 21.36 7.72
CA SER A 158 15.74 22.57 7.31
C SER A 158 14.73 23.09 8.34
N LEU A 159 14.09 22.19 9.09
CA LEU A 159 13.19 22.56 10.19
C LEU A 159 13.98 23.12 11.37
N SER A 160 15.12 22.49 11.68
CA SER A 160 15.99 22.92 12.77
C SER A 160 16.56 24.32 12.55
N SER A 161 16.98 24.66 11.33
CA SER A 161 17.51 26.00 11.02
C SER A 161 16.46 27.11 11.05
N SER A 162 15.19 26.79 10.76
CA SER A 162 14.10 27.77 10.80
C SER A 162 13.71 28.21 12.23
N THR A 163 14.00 27.37 13.24
CA THR A 163 13.57 27.61 14.63
C THR A 163 14.49 28.59 15.37
N THR A 164 15.76 28.70 14.96
CA THR A 164 16.76 29.55 15.63
C THR A 164 16.67 31.04 15.28
N SER A 165 15.75 31.43 14.39
CA SER A 165 15.52 32.83 13.99
C SER A 165 14.36 33.49 14.75
N SER A 166 14.07 33.04 15.98
CA SER A 166 13.32 33.88 16.92
C SER A 166 14.26 34.96 17.45
N ALA A 167 14.33 36.07 16.72
CA ALA A 167 15.05 37.26 17.15
C ALA A 167 14.67 37.62 18.60
N PRO A 168 15.62 38.03 19.46
CA PRO A 168 15.30 38.53 20.78
C PRO A 168 14.30 39.68 20.65
N ALA A 169 13.26 39.66 21.49
CA ALA A 169 12.23 40.68 21.54
C ALA A 169 12.87 42.06 21.78
N SER A 170 13.09 42.82 20.71
CA SER A 170 13.50 44.21 20.83
C SER A 170 12.32 45.03 21.32
N PRO A 171 12.55 45.98 22.25
CA PRO A 171 11.49 46.75 22.89
C PRO A 171 10.79 47.67 21.90
N LEU A 172 9.49 47.83 22.12
CA LEU A 172 8.56 48.69 21.40
C LEU A 172 9.11 50.13 21.25
N THR A 173 9.49 50.50 20.04
CA THR A 173 9.54 51.91 19.63
C THR A 173 8.70 52.12 18.39
N SER A 174 7.62 52.88 18.60
CA SER A 174 6.71 53.41 17.60
C SER A 174 7.43 54.39 16.68
N SER A 175 7.49 54.08 15.38
CA SER A 175 7.60 55.12 14.36
C SER A 175 7.14 54.61 13.00
N THR A 176 6.25 55.41 12.41
CA THR A 176 5.64 55.29 11.09
C THR A 176 6.63 55.60 9.97
N SER A 177 6.86 54.67 9.05
CA SER A 177 7.23 55.01 7.67
C SER A 177 6.98 53.85 6.71
N PHE A 178 6.08 54.14 5.78
CA PHE A 178 5.73 53.40 4.58
C PHE A 178 6.88 53.52 3.56
N LEU A 179 7.38 52.40 3.02
CA LEU A 179 7.83 52.16 1.62
C LEU A 179 9.00 51.17 1.51
N SER A 180 8.87 50.31 0.50
CA SER A 180 9.93 49.53 -0.17
C SER A 180 10.41 48.24 0.51
N ARG A 181 9.59 47.20 0.47
CA ARG A 181 10.09 45.80 0.47
C ARG A 181 10.39 45.38 -0.96
N ARG A 182 11.66 45.50 -1.35
CA ARG A 182 12.21 44.68 -2.43
C ARG A 182 12.16 43.23 -1.96
N HIS A 183 11.38 42.42 -2.66
CA HIS A 183 11.52 40.97 -2.61
C HIS A 183 12.96 40.65 -3.01
N ALA A 184 13.75 40.17 -2.05
CA ALA A 184 15.01 39.53 -2.36
C ALA A 184 14.66 38.23 -3.09
N ASP A 185 14.95 38.21 -4.37
CA ASP A 185 15.08 37.00 -5.17
C ASP A 185 16.10 36.10 -4.46
N ALA A 186 15.59 35.20 -3.62
CA ALA A 186 16.35 34.05 -3.18
C ALA A 186 16.72 33.32 -4.46
N ALA A 187 18.00 33.40 -4.81
CA ALA A 187 18.59 32.69 -5.91
C ALA A 187 18.14 31.23 -5.83
N ASP A 188 17.20 30.89 -6.70
CA ASP A 188 16.77 29.54 -7.01
C ASP A 188 17.96 28.92 -7.73
N GLU A 189 18.96 28.54 -6.94
CA GLU A 189 20.15 27.85 -7.38
C GLU A 189 19.64 26.56 -8.02
N GLN A 190 19.54 26.60 -9.35
CA GLN A 190 19.22 25.49 -10.23
C GLN A 190 20.35 24.45 -10.10
N LEU A 191 20.45 23.80 -8.94
CA LEU A 191 21.13 22.53 -8.81
C LEU A 191 20.36 21.57 -9.72
N ALA A 192 20.94 21.32 -10.88
CA ALA A 192 20.51 20.24 -11.77
C ALA A 192 20.20 19.02 -10.89
N PRO A 193 19.00 18.43 -11.02
CA PRO A 193 18.53 17.43 -10.07
C PRO A 193 19.51 16.26 -10.07
N ARG A 194 20.35 16.18 -9.03
CA ARG A 194 21.23 15.04 -8.78
C ARG A 194 20.36 13.79 -8.87
N GLN A 195 20.68 12.91 -9.83
CA GLN A 195 19.91 11.67 -10.02
C GLN A 195 19.92 10.90 -8.70
N VAL A 196 18.74 10.77 -8.12
CA VAL A 196 18.55 10.04 -6.88
C VAL A 196 18.66 8.55 -7.22
N PRO A 197 19.56 7.77 -6.59
CA PRO A 197 19.65 6.34 -6.86
C PRO A 197 18.29 5.68 -6.61
N SER A 198 17.75 5.06 -7.66
CA SER A 198 16.41 4.47 -7.68
C SER A 198 16.44 3.03 -8.16
N THR A 199 15.64 2.17 -7.53
CA THR A 199 15.40 0.80 -7.97
C THR A 199 14.19 0.77 -8.90
N VAL A 200 14.31 0.04 -10.02
CA VAL A 200 13.19 -0.19 -10.93
C VAL A 200 12.33 -1.34 -10.40
N LEU A 201 11.07 -1.06 -10.12
CA LEU A 201 10.04 -2.03 -9.76
C LEU A 201 9.16 -2.33 -10.96
N THR A 202 8.79 -3.60 -11.14
CA THR A 202 7.85 -4.01 -12.19
C THR A 202 6.75 -4.86 -11.58
N GLY A 203 5.51 -4.40 -11.65
CA GLY A 203 4.35 -5.10 -11.11
C GLY A 203 3.20 -5.20 -12.09
N LYS A 204 2.25 -6.09 -11.80
CA LYS A 204 1.11 -6.38 -12.67
C LYS A 204 0.11 -5.24 -12.72
N TYR A 205 -0.24 -4.69 -11.55
CA TYR A 205 -1.27 -3.66 -11.43
C TYR A 205 -0.67 -2.35 -10.94
N ARG A 206 -1.03 -1.24 -11.60
CA ARG A 206 -0.52 0.09 -11.28
C ARG A 206 -0.84 0.51 -9.85
N SER A 207 -2.10 0.37 -9.45
CA SER A 207 -2.60 0.74 -8.13
C SER A 207 -1.90 -0.06 -7.02
N GLU A 208 -1.69 -1.37 -7.24
CA GLU A 208 -0.96 -2.23 -6.31
C GLU A 208 0.46 -1.72 -6.05
N VAL A 209 1.21 -1.48 -7.13
CA VAL A 209 2.59 -1.00 -7.03
C VAL A 209 2.64 0.37 -6.34
N GLU A 210 1.73 1.27 -6.71
CA GLU A 210 1.69 2.62 -6.15
C GLU A 210 1.31 2.62 -4.67
N LEU A 211 0.37 1.78 -4.24
CA LEU A 211 -0.01 1.63 -2.84
C LEU A 211 1.10 0.95 -2.02
N ALA A 212 1.73 -0.08 -2.56
CA ALA A 212 2.85 -0.77 -1.93
C ALA A 212 4.07 0.15 -1.73
N VAL A 213 4.42 0.92 -2.75
CA VAL A 213 5.50 1.92 -2.65
C VAL A 213 5.17 2.97 -1.61
N GLN A 214 3.93 3.46 -1.55
CA GLN A 214 3.50 4.44 -0.55
C GLN A 214 3.66 3.93 0.89
N HIS A 215 3.15 2.74 1.20
CA HIS A 215 3.27 2.16 2.53
C HIS A 215 4.71 1.82 2.89
N ALA A 216 5.48 1.27 1.94
CA ALA A 216 6.89 0.97 2.17
C ALA A 216 7.70 2.25 2.45
N LEU A 217 7.48 3.32 1.69
CA LEU A 217 8.14 4.60 1.92
C LEU A 217 7.80 5.20 3.28
N ALA A 218 6.55 5.08 3.72
CA ALA A 218 6.15 5.54 5.04
C ALA A 218 6.87 4.76 6.15
N LEU A 219 7.01 3.44 6.01
CA LEU A 219 7.75 2.59 6.96
C LEU A 219 9.27 2.78 6.92
N SER A 220 9.81 3.24 5.79
CA SER A 220 11.24 3.58 5.66
C SER A 220 11.63 4.90 6.35
N LEU A 221 10.67 5.69 6.83
CA LEU A 221 10.97 6.93 7.57
C LEU A 221 11.51 6.59 8.97
N PRO A 222 12.55 7.29 9.46
CA PRO A 222 13.01 7.12 10.84
C PRO A 222 11.87 7.31 11.85
N GLY A 223 11.77 6.41 12.83
CA GLY A 223 10.72 6.44 13.85
C GLY A 223 9.33 5.97 13.39
N ALA A 224 9.15 5.65 12.10
CA ALA A 224 7.90 5.09 11.63
C ALA A 224 7.67 3.66 12.15
N HIS A 225 6.43 3.36 12.50
CA HIS A 225 6.05 2.08 13.05
C HIS A 225 4.56 1.80 12.81
N PHE A 226 4.17 0.54 12.97
CA PHE A 226 2.77 0.15 12.89
C PHE A 226 2.03 0.46 14.19
N ILE A 227 0.81 0.97 14.10
CA ILE A 227 -0.07 1.20 15.24
C ILE A 227 -1.44 0.60 15.01
N LEU A 228 -2.00 -0.03 16.05
CA LEU A 228 -3.41 -0.39 16.09
C LEU A 228 -4.21 0.83 16.59
N PRO A 229 -5.18 1.34 15.81
CA PRO A 229 -6.01 2.44 16.27
C PRO A 229 -6.79 2.03 17.52
N LYS A 230 -6.77 2.89 18.55
CA LYS A 230 -7.59 2.68 19.76
C LYS A 230 -9.05 2.53 19.35
N ARG A 231 -9.65 1.38 19.68
CA ARG A 231 -11.06 1.11 19.44
C ARG A 231 -11.87 2.21 20.13
N ARG A 232 -12.64 3.00 19.36
CA ARG A 232 -13.50 4.04 19.93
C ARG A 232 -14.58 3.36 20.76
N SER A 233 -14.47 3.43 22.09
CA SER A 233 -15.30 2.70 23.06
C SER A 233 -16.77 3.17 23.15
N GLY A 234 -17.28 3.97 22.21
CA GLY A 234 -18.48 4.77 22.46
C GLY A 234 -19.57 4.79 21.39
N ARG A 235 -19.45 4.06 20.28
CA ARG A 235 -20.54 4.01 19.30
C ARG A 235 -20.68 2.60 18.77
N SER A 236 -21.90 2.05 18.93
CA SER A 236 -22.34 0.83 18.29
C SER A 236 -22.06 0.95 16.80
N GLU A 237 -20.95 0.36 16.36
CA GLU A 237 -20.61 0.16 14.96
C GLU A 237 -21.73 -0.73 14.41
N ARG A 238 -22.74 -0.09 13.81
CA ARG A 238 -23.56 -0.79 12.80
C ARG A 238 -22.57 -1.44 11.85
N LEU A 239 -22.87 -2.68 11.45
CA LEU A 239 -22.09 -3.61 10.62
C LEU A 239 -21.49 -3.05 9.29
N GLY A 240 -21.42 -1.74 9.07
CA GLY A 240 -20.63 -1.12 8.02
C GLY A 240 -19.16 -1.01 8.45
N SER A 241 -18.35 -1.97 8.02
CA SER A 241 -16.91 -1.84 7.72
C SER A 241 -16.01 -1.06 8.69
N GLY A 242 -16.34 -0.97 9.99
CA GLY A 242 -15.50 -0.45 11.07
C GLY A 242 -14.35 -1.40 11.39
N SER A 243 -13.57 -1.76 10.37
CA SER A 243 -12.33 -2.50 10.55
C SER A 243 -11.34 -1.57 11.27
N ALA A 244 -10.81 -2.02 12.40
CA ALA A 244 -9.65 -1.41 13.01
C ALA A 244 -8.47 -1.73 12.10
N ASP A 245 -8.19 -0.82 11.19
CA ASP A 245 -7.11 -0.97 10.22
C ASP A 245 -5.78 -0.71 10.91
N LEU A 246 -4.79 -1.56 10.65
CA LEU A 246 -3.43 -1.27 11.09
C LEU A 246 -2.93 -0.04 10.30
N VAL A 247 -2.49 0.99 11.02
CA VAL A 247 -2.04 2.26 10.44
C VAL A 247 -0.53 2.38 10.56
N ILE A 248 0.10 3.04 9.60
CA ILE A 248 1.51 3.45 9.73
C ILE A 248 1.54 4.81 10.41
N SER A 249 2.20 4.86 11.57
CA SER A 249 2.53 6.10 12.26
C SER A 249 3.93 6.54 11.84
N ALA A 250 4.12 7.85 11.66
CA ALA A 250 5.44 8.43 11.40
C ALA A 250 5.54 9.81 12.09
N PRO A 251 6.74 10.20 12.57
CA PRO A 251 6.94 11.50 13.22
C PRO A 251 6.56 12.68 12.32
N THR A 252 5.94 13.70 12.90
CA THR A 252 5.40 14.86 12.18
C THR A 252 6.49 15.64 11.43
N GLU A 253 7.68 15.73 12.00
CA GLU A 253 8.88 16.33 11.43
C GLU A 253 9.33 15.67 10.11
N HIS A 254 8.96 14.42 9.88
CA HIS A 254 9.29 13.70 8.65
C HIS A 254 8.20 13.84 7.57
N ALA A 255 7.05 14.43 7.88
CA ALA A 255 5.97 14.63 6.93
C ALA A 255 6.38 15.46 5.69
N PRO A 256 7.21 16.51 5.79
CA PRO A 256 7.74 17.21 4.60
C PRO A 256 8.64 16.32 3.74
N ALA A 257 9.51 15.49 4.37
CA ALA A 257 10.38 14.57 3.65
C ALA A 257 9.58 13.54 2.85
N PHE A 258 8.60 12.91 3.49
CA PHE A 258 7.68 11.98 2.84
C PHE A 258 6.96 12.64 1.67
N ARG A 259 6.40 13.84 1.88
CA ARG A 259 5.72 14.60 0.81
C ARG A 259 6.67 14.94 -0.34
N ALA A 260 7.90 15.34 -0.07
CA ALA A 260 8.90 15.63 -1.11
C ALA A 260 9.29 14.38 -1.92
N LEU A 261 9.56 13.26 -1.23
CA LEU A 261 9.83 11.96 -1.87
C LEU A 261 8.63 11.52 -2.72
N TRP A 262 7.43 11.61 -2.16
CA TRP A 262 6.20 11.22 -2.86
C TRP A 262 5.91 12.13 -4.05
N GLN A 263 6.12 13.44 -3.95
CA GLN A 263 5.95 14.36 -5.08
C GLN A 263 6.91 14.03 -6.24
N ARG A 264 8.17 13.68 -5.94
CA ARG A 264 9.13 13.23 -6.97
C ARG A 264 8.67 11.97 -7.70
N LEU A 265 7.93 11.10 -7.02
CA LEU A 265 7.31 9.90 -7.60
C LEU A 265 6.01 10.24 -8.35
N LYS A 266 5.26 11.22 -7.87
CA LYS A 266 3.98 11.66 -8.41
C LYS A 266 4.06 12.43 -9.73
N VAL A 267 5.20 13.05 -10.09
CA VAL A 267 5.34 13.82 -11.35
C VAL A 267 5.00 12.99 -12.60
N ARG A 268 4.98 11.64 -12.52
CA ARG A 268 4.52 10.76 -13.62
C ARG A 268 3.26 9.95 -13.31
N ALA A 269 2.71 10.03 -12.09
CA ALA A 269 1.88 8.95 -11.56
C ALA A 269 0.39 9.23 -11.32
N VAL A 270 -0.18 10.44 -11.41
CA VAL A 270 -1.64 10.59 -11.12
C VAL A 270 -2.37 11.62 -11.99
N ARG A 271 -3.29 11.13 -12.83
CA ARG A 271 -4.58 11.78 -13.08
C ARG A 271 -5.43 11.57 -11.81
N LYS A 272 -5.73 12.67 -11.10
CA LYS A 272 -6.73 12.97 -10.03
C LYS A 272 -7.24 11.92 -9.01
N GLU A 273 -6.91 10.63 -9.03
CA GLU A 273 -7.64 9.62 -8.23
C GLU A 273 -6.74 8.61 -7.49
N SER A 274 -5.79 9.08 -6.67
CA SER A 274 -5.19 8.19 -5.65
C SER A 274 -5.59 8.67 -4.25
N PRO A 275 -6.84 8.38 -3.83
CA PRO A 275 -7.23 8.50 -2.43
C PRO A 275 -6.64 7.34 -1.62
N LEU A 276 -6.57 7.50 -0.30
CA LEU A 276 -6.44 6.44 0.72
C LEU A 276 -5.02 6.08 1.23
N LEU A 277 -4.19 7.07 1.56
CA LEU A 277 -3.23 6.90 2.66
C LEU A 277 -3.90 7.33 3.97
N GLN A 278 -4.27 6.38 4.82
CA GLN A 278 -4.51 6.66 6.23
C GLN A 278 -3.17 6.53 6.96
N TRP A 279 -2.56 7.67 7.27
CA TRP A 279 -1.40 7.77 8.14
C TRP A 279 -1.70 8.84 9.17
N ARG A 280 -1.27 8.61 10.41
CA ARG A 280 -1.49 9.54 11.51
C ARG A 280 -0.16 10.19 11.85
N LEU A 281 -0.15 11.52 11.84
CA LEU A 281 0.94 12.30 12.40
C LEU A 281 0.76 12.32 13.91
N GLU A 282 1.78 11.88 14.64
CA GLU A 282 1.80 11.99 16.09
C GLU A 282 2.26 13.41 16.48
N PRO A 283 1.42 14.18 17.21
CA PRO A 283 1.91 15.38 17.88
C PRO A 283 2.88 14.96 19.01
N HIS A 284 4.02 15.63 19.08
CA HIS A 284 4.93 15.56 20.23
C HIS A 284 4.22 15.99 21.51
#